data_AF-A0A0F9U064-F1
#
_entry.id   AF-A0A0F9U064-F1
#
_cell.length_a   1.000
_cell.length_b   1.000
_cell.length_c   1.000
_cell.angle_alpha   90.00
_cell.angle_beta   90.00
_cell.angle_gamma   90.00
#
_symmetry.space_group_name_H-M   'P 1'
#
loop_
_entity.id
_entity.type
_entity.pdbx_description
1 polymer ?
#
loop_
_entity_poly.entity_id
_entity_poly.type
_entity_poly.pdbx_seq_one_letter_code
_entity_poly.pdbx_strand_id
1 'polypeptide(L)'
;MQETKTAAVPEDPGGPGSEGIETAVKGDPEGVETHAEPPHAATVKPGSPPPEPQPQPPAPAQVAPVPVQAARLHFGRLKEAEHARRTLFADIPAGTEIATILEPGYWAHHTASIRPMDLIEAFCEDGSWEALLRVMFVGRVEVRVSPIHVVQHEQADVADLTSDLYVVKWRGPGAKWGVLNRDTGEVIKDRFYPKSQAVAYLRDHLRKMKT
;
A
#
# COMPACT_ATOMS: atom_id res chain seq x y z
N MET A 1 36.48 -44.00 -5.46
CA MET A 1 36.09 -43.25 -6.67
C MET A 1 34.76 -43.83 -7.11
N GLN A 2 33.65 -43.14 -6.83
CA GLN A 2 32.31 -43.58 -7.20
C GLN A 2 31.78 -42.57 -8.22
N GLU A 3 31.48 -43.05 -9.42
CA GLU A 3 30.94 -42.30 -10.55
C GLU A 3 29.47 -41.99 -10.32
N THR A 4 29.10 -40.72 -10.25
CA THR A 4 27.71 -40.28 -10.23
C THR A 4 27.21 -40.12 -11.66
N LYS A 5 26.28 -41.02 -12.00
CA LYS A 5 25.54 -41.14 -13.26
C LYS A 5 24.54 -40.00 -13.43
N THR A 6 24.80 -39.11 -14.38
CA THR A 6 23.89 -38.06 -14.85
C THR A 6 22.68 -38.70 -15.55
N ALA A 7 21.48 -38.50 -15.00
CA ALA A 7 20.23 -38.89 -15.64
C ALA A 7 19.69 -37.73 -16.50
N ALA A 8 19.42 -38.02 -17.76
CA ALA A 8 18.85 -37.11 -18.74
C ALA A 8 17.37 -36.82 -18.43
N VAL A 9 17.00 -35.54 -18.53
CA VAL A 9 15.62 -35.06 -18.46
C VAL A 9 15.01 -35.21 -19.85
N PRO A 10 13.83 -35.85 -20.01
CA PRO A 10 13.15 -35.93 -21.30
C PRO A 10 12.56 -34.57 -21.68
N GLU A 11 12.86 -34.14 -22.90
CA GLU A 11 12.22 -33.01 -23.57
C GLU A 11 10.75 -33.36 -23.86
N ASP A 12 9.84 -32.48 -23.48
CA ASP A 12 8.40 -32.57 -23.76
C ASP A 12 8.09 -31.79 -25.05
N PRO A 13 7.74 -32.45 -26.17
CA PRO A 13 7.40 -31.78 -27.41
C PRO A 13 5.88 -31.59 -27.54
N GLY A 14 5.46 -30.33 -27.57
CA GLY A 14 4.34 -29.91 -28.41
C GLY A 14 2.96 -29.88 -27.76
N GLY A 15 2.59 -28.71 -27.23
CA GLY A 15 1.20 -28.28 -27.10
C GLY A 15 0.78 -27.45 -28.32
N PRO A 16 -0.28 -27.83 -29.06
CA PRO A 16 -0.73 -27.11 -30.25
C PRO A 16 -1.63 -25.92 -29.89
N GLY A 17 -1.43 -24.81 -30.63
CA GLY A 17 -2.49 -23.96 -31.17
C GLY A 17 -3.44 -23.26 -30.20
N SER A 18 -3.09 -22.06 -29.76
CA SER A 18 -4.10 -21.03 -29.44
C SER A 18 -4.28 -20.14 -30.66
N GLU A 19 -5.22 -20.53 -31.52
CA GLU A 19 -5.73 -19.71 -32.62
C GLU A 19 -6.35 -18.42 -32.09
N GLY A 20 -6.14 -17.35 -32.86
CA GLY A 20 -6.52 -15.99 -32.52
C GLY A 20 -8.02 -15.81 -32.38
N ILE A 21 -8.40 -15.01 -31.38
CA ILE A 21 -9.70 -14.36 -31.33
C ILE A 21 -9.42 -12.86 -31.50
N GLU A 22 -9.32 -12.48 -32.76
CA GLU A 22 -9.25 -11.10 -33.21
C GLU A 22 -10.67 -10.54 -33.22
N THR A 23 -11.19 -10.11 -32.06
CA THR A 23 -12.43 -9.33 -32.00
C THR A 23 -12.11 -7.86 -32.18
N ALA A 24 -12.16 -7.42 -33.43
CA ALA A 24 -12.25 -6.03 -33.82
C ALA A 24 -13.55 -5.41 -33.27
N VAL A 25 -13.45 -4.65 -32.18
CA VAL A 25 -14.52 -3.74 -31.74
C VAL A 25 -14.21 -2.37 -32.33
N LYS A 26 -14.70 -2.17 -33.56
CA LYS A 26 -14.80 -0.87 -34.21
C LYS A 26 -16.08 -0.22 -33.65
N GLY A 27 -15.94 0.52 -32.55
CA GLY A 27 -17.00 1.34 -31.97
C GLY A 27 -16.78 2.80 -32.35
N ASP A 28 -17.70 3.32 -33.15
CA ASP A 28 -17.78 4.72 -33.54
C ASP A 28 -17.87 5.67 -32.33
N PRO A 29 -17.22 6.85 -32.38
CA PRO A 29 -17.43 7.90 -31.40
C PRO A 29 -18.68 8.70 -31.76
N GLU A 30 -19.87 8.18 -31.44
CA GLU A 30 -21.07 9.02 -31.40
C GLU A 30 -21.00 9.96 -30.19
N GLY A 31 -21.14 11.25 -30.50
CA GLY A 31 -20.98 12.35 -29.58
C GLY A 31 -21.89 12.22 -28.36
N VAL A 32 -21.26 12.20 -27.19
CA VAL A 32 -21.95 12.58 -25.96
C VAL A 32 -22.04 14.10 -26.00
N GLU A 33 -23.15 14.59 -26.57
CA GLU A 33 -23.62 15.95 -26.33
C GLU A 33 -23.66 16.16 -24.82
N THR A 34 -22.77 17.03 -24.35
CA THR A 34 -22.83 17.62 -23.02
C THR A 34 -24.10 18.45 -22.93
N HIS A 35 -25.20 17.78 -22.59
CA HIS A 35 -26.42 18.44 -22.15
C HIS A 35 -26.09 19.11 -20.82
N ALA A 36 -25.69 20.38 -20.91
CA ALA A 36 -25.58 21.28 -19.78
C ALA A 36 -26.97 21.41 -19.19
N GLU A 37 -27.23 20.60 -18.16
CA GLU A 37 -28.42 20.70 -17.33
C GLU A 37 -28.47 22.15 -16.79
N PRO A 38 -29.53 22.91 -17.07
CA PRO A 38 -29.65 24.26 -16.55
C PRO A 38 -29.66 24.18 -15.02
N PRO A 39 -29.05 25.14 -14.31
CA PRO A 39 -29.15 25.21 -12.86
C PRO A 39 -30.63 25.36 -12.51
N HIS A 40 -31.23 24.27 -12.05
CA HIS A 40 -32.57 24.28 -11.47
C HIS A 40 -32.57 25.30 -10.35
N ALA A 41 -33.19 26.45 -10.61
CA ALA A 41 -33.42 27.50 -9.65
C ALA A 41 -34.09 26.86 -8.42
N ALA A 42 -33.32 26.78 -7.33
CA ALA A 42 -33.80 26.32 -6.05
C ALA A 42 -35.00 27.19 -5.65
N THR A 43 -36.19 26.62 -5.81
CA THR A 43 -37.41 27.19 -5.24
C THR A 43 -37.24 27.15 -3.73
N VAL A 44 -36.82 28.28 -3.15
CA VAL A 44 -36.78 28.50 -1.72
C VAL A 44 -38.22 28.46 -1.24
N LYS A 45 -38.64 27.30 -0.71
CA LYS A 45 -39.93 27.14 -0.05
C LYS A 45 -40.01 28.16 1.11
N PRO A 46 -41.05 29.00 1.17
CA PRO A 46 -41.23 29.92 2.27
C PRO A 46 -41.34 29.18 3.60
N GLY A 47 -40.66 29.76 4.60
CA GLY A 47 -40.31 29.20 5.90
C GLY A 47 -41.34 28.28 6.54
N SER A 48 -40.91 27.04 6.76
CA SER A 48 -41.47 26.22 7.84
C SER A 48 -41.35 26.99 9.16
N PRO A 49 -42.39 27.01 10.00
CA PRO A 49 -42.30 27.60 11.33
C PRO A 49 -41.14 26.94 12.10
N PRO A 50 -40.40 27.70 12.93
CA PRO A 50 -39.30 27.17 13.71
C PRO A 50 -39.80 25.94 14.51
N PRO A 51 -39.05 24.82 14.48
CA PRO A 51 -39.46 23.62 15.19
C PRO A 51 -39.69 23.97 16.66
N GLU A 52 -40.88 23.60 17.14
CA GLU A 52 -41.27 23.73 18.53
C GLU A 52 -40.16 23.14 19.42
N PRO A 53 -39.70 23.82 20.49
CA PRO A 53 -38.59 23.36 21.30
C PRO A 53 -38.90 21.96 21.83
N GLN A 54 -38.22 20.95 21.27
CA GLN A 54 -38.35 19.59 21.79
C GLN A 54 -37.92 19.64 23.27
N PRO A 55 -38.72 19.07 24.20
CA PRO A 55 -38.35 19.01 25.60
C PRO A 55 -36.98 18.37 25.69
N GLN A 56 -35.99 19.15 26.15
CA GLN A 56 -34.62 18.68 26.31
C GLN A 56 -34.67 17.42 27.18
N PRO A 57 -34.09 16.29 26.75
CA PRO A 57 -34.00 15.13 27.61
C PRO A 57 -33.33 15.56 28.92
N PRO A 58 -33.84 15.10 30.09
CA PRO A 58 -33.30 15.50 31.38
C PRO A 58 -31.79 15.27 31.35
N ALA A 59 -31.04 16.30 31.74
CA ALA A 59 -29.58 16.24 31.76
C ALA A 59 -29.15 14.92 32.41
N PRO A 60 -28.27 14.13 31.76
CA PRO A 60 -27.86 12.84 32.29
C PRO A 60 -27.34 13.06 33.71
N ALA A 61 -27.98 12.40 34.68
CA ALA A 61 -27.59 12.48 36.07
C ALA A 61 -26.08 12.20 36.17
N GLN A 62 -25.33 13.13 36.75
CA GLN A 62 -23.89 12.98 36.94
C GLN A 62 -23.67 11.78 37.88
N VAL A 63 -23.38 10.62 37.29
CA VAL A 63 -23.02 9.43 38.05
C VAL A 63 -21.63 9.69 38.63
N ALA A 64 -21.56 9.85 39.95
CA ALA A 64 -20.28 10.00 40.64
C ALA A 64 -19.36 8.83 40.27
N PRO A 65 -18.08 9.08 39.94
CA PRO A 65 -17.16 8.03 39.53
C PRO A 65 -16.97 7.04 40.68
N VAL A 66 -17.39 5.79 40.48
CA VAL A 66 -17.12 4.70 41.43
C VAL A 66 -15.61 4.46 41.45
N PRO A 67 -14.95 4.46 42.62
CA PRO A 67 -13.51 4.21 42.70
C PRO A 67 -13.22 2.77 42.23
N VAL A 68 -12.59 2.64 41.07
CA VAL A 68 -12.14 1.35 40.53
C VAL A 68 -10.89 0.92 41.31
N GLN A 69 -11.00 -0.13 42.13
CA GLN A 69 -9.85 -0.69 42.84
C GLN A 69 -8.84 -1.27 41.86
N ALA A 70 -7.55 -1.00 42.06
CA ALA A 70 -6.49 -1.53 41.23
C ALA A 70 -6.39 -3.05 41.40
N ALA A 71 -6.87 -3.81 40.40
CA ALA A 71 -6.78 -5.26 40.38
C ALA A 71 -5.31 -5.69 40.23
N ARG A 72 -4.87 -6.66 41.06
CA ARG A 72 -3.56 -7.29 40.90
C ARG A 72 -3.55 -8.19 39.65
N LEU A 73 -2.49 -8.12 38.85
CA LEU A 73 -2.33 -9.01 37.71
C LEU A 73 -2.20 -10.46 38.20
N HIS A 74 -3.11 -11.33 37.75
CA HIS A 74 -3.06 -12.74 38.09
C HIS A 74 -1.81 -13.39 37.50
N PHE A 75 -1.15 -14.29 38.25
CA PHE A 75 0.11 -14.95 37.87
C PHE A 75 0.06 -15.57 36.45
N GLY A 76 -1.04 -16.24 36.10
CA GLY A 76 -1.23 -16.86 34.78
C GLY A 76 -1.50 -15.91 33.60
N ARG A 77 -1.57 -14.59 33.83
CA ARG A 77 -1.76 -13.58 32.77
C ARG A 77 -0.44 -13.02 32.24
N LEU A 78 0.67 -13.30 32.90
CA LEU A 78 2.01 -12.99 32.39
C LEU A 78 2.52 -14.21 31.61
N LYS A 79 2.78 -14.04 30.33
CA LYS A 79 3.30 -15.08 29.44
C LYS A 79 4.46 -14.52 28.62
N GLU A 80 5.36 -15.39 28.18
CA GLU A 80 6.39 -15.02 27.22
C GLU A 80 5.77 -14.50 25.93
N ALA A 81 6.34 -13.42 25.41
CA ALA A 81 5.80 -12.74 24.24
C ALA A 81 5.79 -13.67 23.01
N GLU A 82 6.86 -14.42 22.77
CA GLU A 82 7.00 -15.32 21.60
C GLU A 82 5.94 -16.43 21.57
N HIS A 83 5.48 -16.88 22.74
CA HIS A 83 4.40 -17.85 22.84
C HIS A 83 3.02 -17.22 22.63
N ALA A 84 2.89 -15.92 22.89
CA ALA A 84 1.64 -15.19 22.81
C ALA A 84 1.41 -14.51 21.46
N ARG A 85 2.46 -14.24 20.67
CA ARG A 85 2.38 -13.60 19.35
C ARG A 85 3.48 -14.08 18.41
N ARG A 86 3.17 -14.10 17.11
CA ARG A 86 4.16 -14.31 16.05
C ARG A 86 4.55 -12.98 15.40
N THR A 87 5.73 -12.94 14.80
CA THR A 87 6.16 -11.86 13.91
C THR A 87 6.12 -12.38 12.48
N LEU A 88 5.42 -11.66 11.61
CA LEU A 88 5.29 -11.95 10.18
C LEU A 88 5.99 -10.84 9.41
N PHE A 89 6.56 -11.18 8.25
CA PHE A 89 7.13 -10.21 7.32
C PHE A 89 6.22 -10.09 6.09
N ALA A 90 5.92 -8.87 5.67
CA ALA A 90 5.10 -8.56 4.51
C ALA A 90 5.87 -7.63 3.56
N ASP A 91 6.16 -8.14 2.36
CA ASP A 91 6.72 -7.34 1.27
C ASP A 91 5.57 -6.67 0.51
N ILE A 92 5.51 -5.34 0.58
CA ILE A 92 4.39 -4.53 0.12
C ILE A 92 4.73 -3.94 -1.25
N PRO A 93 3.88 -4.11 -2.28
CA PRO A 93 4.16 -3.62 -3.62
C PRO A 93 4.50 -2.13 -3.65
N ALA A 94 5.49 -1.77 -4.47
CA ALA A 94 5.91 -0.39 -4.66
C ALA A 94 4.74 0.55 -5.01
N GLY A 95 4.74 1.74 -4.42
CA GLY A 95 3.67 2.73 -4.60
C GLY A 95 2.42 2.50 -3.75
N THR A 96 2.34 1.41 -2.97
CA THR A 96 1.27 1.23 -1.98
C THR A 96 1.49 2.18 -0.81
N GLU A 97 0.46 2.95 -0.44
CA GLU A 97 0.53 3.85 0.70
C GLU A 97 0.28 3.11 2.02
N ILE A 98 0.82 3.67 3.11
CA ILE A 98 0.57 3.14 4.46
C ILE A 98 -0.94 3.14 4.77
N ALA A 99 -1.68 4.16 4.32
CA ALA A 99 -3.12 4.22 4.55
C ALA A 99 -3.85 3.00 3.96
N THR A 100 -3.43 2.53 2.78
CA THR A 100 -4.01 1.39 2.08
C THR A 100 -3.81 0.08 2.85
N ILE A 101 -2.62 -0.16 3.41
CA ILE A 101 -2.36 -1.37 4.20
C ILE A 101 -3.08 -1.36 5.56
N LEU A 102 -3.55 -0.20 6.03
CA LEU A 102 -4.35 -0.10 7.25
C LEU A 102 -5.83 -0.41 6.98
N GLU A 103 -6.25 -0.44 5.72
CA GLU A 103 -7.61 -0.83 5.35
C GLU A 103 -7.86 -2.31 5.64
N PRO A 104 -8.98 -2.69 6.28
CA PRO A 104 -9.19 -4.07 6.69
C PRO A 104 -9.25 -5.08 5.54
N GLY A 105 -9.69 -4.65 4.35
CA GLY A 105 -9.81 -5.50 3.16
C GLY A 105 -8.48 -5.83 2.49
N TYR A 106 -7.42 -5.05 2.74
CA TYR A 106 -6.11 -5.27 2.11
C TYR A 106 -5.55 -6.67 2.42
N TRP A 107 -5.81 -7.17 3.62
CA TRP A 107 -5.31 -8.46 4.12
C TRP A 107 -6.28 -9.62 3.91
N ALA A 108 -7.35 -9.46 3.15
CA ALA A 108 -8.43 -10.46 3.02
C ALA A 108 -7.91 -11.86 2.64
N HIS A 109 -6.92 -11.91 1.75
CA HIS A 109 -6.30 -13.16 1.26
C HIS A 109 -5.41 -13.86 2.29
N HIS A 110 -5.05 -13.20 3.39
CA HIS A 110 -4.16 -13.72 4.45
C HIS A 110 -4.89 -13.98 5.78
N THR A 111 -6.22 -13.84 5.82
CA THR A 111 -7.04 -14.09 7.02
C THR A 111 -6.85 -15.49 7.62
N ALA A 112 -6.55 -16.50 6.80
CA ALA A 112 -6.31 -17.87 7.26
C ALA A 112 -4.95 -18.07 7.96
N SER A 113 -3.95 -17.23 7.64
CA SER A 113 -2.58 -17.35 8.19
C SER A 113 -2.33 -16.40 9.36
N ILE A 114 -3.09 -15.30 9.45
CA ILE A 114 -2.94 -14.26 10.47
C ILE A 114 -3.81 -14.57 11.69
N ARG A 115 -3.33 -14.26 12.90
CA ARG A 115 -4.07 -14.37 14.15
C ARG A 115 -4.09 -13.03 14.89
N PRO A 116 -5.12 -12.78 15.73
CA PRO A 116 -5.10 -11.64 16.64
C PRO A 116 -3.81 -11.61 17.47
N MET A 117 -3.30 -10.41 17.73
CA MET A 117 -2.05 -10.11 18.43
C MET A 117 -0.75 -10.41 17.69
N ASP A 118 -0.79 -11.02 16.49
CA ASP A 118 0.39 -11.11 15.64
C ASP A 118 0.95 -9.72 15.30
N LEU A 119 2.25 -9.66 15.09
CA LEU A 119 2.97 -8.50 14.58
C LEU A 119 3.28 -8.69 13.10
N ILE A 120 3.12 -7.64 12.30
CA ILE A 120 3.46 -7.63 10.88
C ILE A 120 4.51 -6.55 10.66
N GLU A 121 5.70 -6.95 10.27
CA GLU A 121 6.75 -6.09 9.72
C GLU A 121 6.43 -5.90 8.24
N ALA A 122 5.83 -4.76 7.90
CA ALA A 122 5.47 -4.39 6.55
C ALA A 122 6.57 -3.49 5.96
N PHE A 123 7.12 -3.90 4.83
CA PHE A 123 8.18 -3.20 4.14
C PHE A 123 7.74 -2.88 2.71
N CYS A 124 7.81 -1.62 2.28
CA CYS A 124 7.48 -1.27 0.90
C CYS A 124 8.64 -1.58 -0.04
N GLU A 125 8.42 -2.32 -1.12
CA GLU A 125 9.45 -2.80 -2.05
C GLU A 125 10.40 -1.68 -2.54
N ASP A 126 9.85 -0.48 -2.77
CA ASP A 126 10.61 0.67 -3.25
C ASP A 126 11.45 1.38 -2.16
N GLY A 127 11.32 0.93 -0.91
CA GLY A 127 11.99 1.48 0.27
C GLY A 127 11.46 2.85 0.67
N SER A 128 10.25 3.23 0.26
CA SER A 128 9.65 4.52 0.65
C SER A 128 9.24 4.56 2.12
N TRP A 129 8.85 3.42 2.70
CA TRP A 129 8.47 3.33 4.11
C TRP A 129 8.58 1.90 4.63
N GLU A 130 8.65 1.79 5.95
CA GLU A 130 8.50 0.55 6.70
C GLU A 130 7.58 0.77 7.91
N ALA A 131 6.85 -0.26 8.33
CA ALA A 131 5.93 -0.19 9.43
C ALA A 131 5.88 -1.50 10.22
N LEU A 132 5.76 -1.38 11.55
CA LEU A 132 5.40 -2.48 12.44
C LEU A 132 3.93 -2.34 12.83
N LEU A 133 3.12 -3.32 12.45
CA LEU A 133 1.68 -3.34 12.67
C LEU A 133 1.31 -4.39 13.71
N ARG A 134 0.28 -4.12 14.52
CA ARG A 134 -0.35 -5.10 15.41
C ARG A 134 -1.69 -5.53 14.85
N VAL A 135 -1.92 -6.83 14.77
CA VAL A 135 -3.24 -7.35 14.42
C VAL A 135 -4.18 -7.25 15.60
N MET A 136 -5.25 -6.46 15.45
CA MET A 136 -6.25 -6.24 16.50
C MET A 136 -7.44 -7.20 16.36
N PHE A 137 -7.84 -7.50 15.12
CA PHE A 137 -8.98 -8.37 14.82
C PHE A 137 -8.77 -9.10 13.49
N VAL A 138 -9.24 -10.34 13.40
CA VAL A 138 -9.27 -11.16 12.19
C VAL A 138 -10.69 -11.67 11.98
N GLY A 139 -11.31 -11.25 10.88
CA GLY A 139 -12.59 -11.76 10.39
C GLY A 139 -12.39 -12.77 9.26
N ARG A 140 -13.49 -13.13 8.57
CA ARG A 140 -13.44 -14.06 7.44
C ARG A 140 -12.77 -13.46 6.19
N VAL A 141 -12.95 -12.16 5.98
CA VAL A 141 -12.48 -11.43 4.78
C VAL A 141 -11.85 -10.07 5.14
N GLU A 142 -11.60 -9.82 6.42
CA GLU A 142 -10.99 -8.57 6.88
C GLU A 142 -9.99 -8.82 8.01
N VAL A 143 -8.95 -7.98 8.08
CA VAL A 143 -8.01 -7.94 9.21
C VAL A 143 -7.83 -6.50 9.63
N ARG A 144 -8.16 -6.16 10.88
CA ARG A 144 -7.94 -4.82 11.41
C ARG A 144 -6.58 -4.77 12.08
N VAL A 145 -5.74 -3.86 11.62
CA VAL A 145 -4.39 -3.64 12.15
C VAL A 145 -4.28 -2.26 12.79
N SER A 146 -3.40 -2.14 13.78
CA SER A 146 -3.03 -0.87 14.39
C SER A 146 -1.54 -0.64 14.17
N PRO A 147 -1.11 0.52 13.65
CA PRO A 147 0.31 0.83 13.56
C PRO A 147 0.92 0.95 14.97
N ILE A 148 2.06 0.31 15.19
CA ILE A 148 2.90 0.48 16.40
C ILE A 148 4.03 1.45 16.10
N HIS A 149 4.69 1.23 14.96
CA HIS A 149 5.83 2.01 14.51
C HIS A 149 5.71 2.21 13.01
N VAL A 150 6.03 3.41 12.55
CA VAL A 150 6.01 3.77 11.14
C VAL A 150 7.22 4.65 10.89
N VAL A 151 8.03 4.29 9.91
CA VAL A 151 9.14 5.09 9.42
C VAL A 151 8.86 5.39 7.97
N GLN A 152 8.68 6.68 7.67
CA GLN A 152 8.78 7.13 6.29
C GLN A 152 10.25 7.41 6.02
N HIS A 153 10.81 6.74 5.02
CA HIS A 153 12.12 7.11 4.53
C HIS A 153 11.91 8.33 3.64
N GLU A 154 12.68 9.39 3.86
CA GLU A 154 12.63 10.56 2.99
C GLU A 154 12.78 10.08 1.54
N GLN A 155 11.69 10.17 0.79
CA GLN A 155 11.79 10.37 -0.64
C GLN A 155 12.41 11.74 -0.75
N ALA A 156 13.76 11.83 -0.69
CA ALA A 156 14.50 13.07 -0.84
C ALA A 156 13.75 13.91 -1.88
N ASP A 157 13.18 15.06 -1.50
CA ASP A 157 12.25 15.80 -2.36
C ASP A 157 12.91 16.03 -3.72
N VAL A 158 12.66 15.12 -4.67
CA VAL A 158 13.29 15.11 -6.01
C VAL A 158 12.52 16.06 -6.93
N ALA A 159 11.62 16.88 -6.36
CA ALA A 159 10.92 17.92 -7.10
C ALA A 159 11.90 18.79 -7.91
N ASP A 160 13.17 18.89 -7.49
CA ASP A 160 14.17 19.74 -8.15
C ASP A 160 15.27 19.01 -8.95
N LEU A 161 15.22 17.68 -9.12
CA LEU A 161 16.27 16.94 -9.86
C LEU A 161 15.74 16.07 -11.00
N THR A 162 14.53 16.38 -11.50
CA THR A 162 14.15 15.95 -12.84
C THR A 162 14.77 16.90 -13.85
N SER A 163 15.85 16.46 -14.49
CA SER A 163 16.29 17.07 -15.75
C SER A 163 15.30 16.67 -16.84
N ASP A 164 15.05 17.53 -17.80
CA ASP A 164 14.20 17.20 -18.96
C ASP A 164 14.64 15.91 -19.67
N LEU A 165 15.94 15.58 -19.60
CA LEU A 165 16.56 14.45 -20.29
C LEU A 165 16.54 13.13 -19.51
N TYR A 166 16.37 13.15 -18.19
CA TYR A 166 16.58 11.96 -17.36
C TYR A 166 15.50 11.78 -16.28
N VAL A 167 15.06 10.55 -16.09
CA VAL A 167 14.04 10.17 -15.11
C VAL A 167 14.55 9.09 -14.15
N VAL A 168 14.27 9.25 -12.87
CA VAL A 168 14.49 8.21 -11.84
C VAL A 168 13.19 7.44 -11.66
N LYS A 169 13.19 6.13 -11.94
CA LYS A 169 11.98 5.29 -11.89
C LYS A 169 12.24 3.95 -11.20
N TRP A 170 11.26 3.48 -10.43
CA TRP A 170 11.24 2.12 -9.90
C TRP A 170 10.97 1.13 -11.05
N ARG A 171 11.85 0.14 -11.22
CA ARG A 171 11.78 -0.85 -12.31
C ARG A 171 11.44 -2.27 -11.84
N GLY A 172 10.95 -2.40 -10.60
CA GLY A 172 10.58 -3.68 -9.99
C GLY A 172 11.66 -4.27 -9.07
N PRO A 173 11.37 -5.39 -8.38
CA PRO A 173 12.20 -5.92 -7.30
C PRO A 173 13.64 -6.26 -7.70
N GLY A 174 13.86 -6.76 -8.92
CA GLY A 174 15.18 -7.14 -9.42
C GLY A 174 16.01 -5.95 -9.91
N ALA A 175 15.39 -5.02 -10.65
CA ALA A 175 16.07 -3.87 -11.26
C ALA A 175 16.15 -2.65 -10.32
N LYS A 176 15.27 -2.61 -9.30
CA LYS A 176 15.15 -1.55 -8.29
C LYS A 176 15.01 -0.15 -8.90
N TRP A 177 15.51 0.88 -8.22
CA TRP A 177 15.55 2.23 -8.77
C TRP A 177 16.61 2.31 -9.87
N GLY A 178 16.26 2.96 -10.97
CA GLY A 178 17.17 3.23 -12.08
C GLY A 178 17.02 4.66 -12.60
N VAL A 179 18.09 5.14 -13.23
CA VAL A 179 18.15 6.40 -13.97
C VAL A 179 18.07 6.05 -15.45
N LEU A 180 17.06 6.59 -16.12
CA LEU A 180 16.79 6.33 -17.53
C LEU A 180 16.84 7.65 -18.32
N ASN A 181 17.27 7.57 -19.56
CA ASN A 181 17.06 8.65 -20.52
C ASN A 181 15.56 8.75 -20.85
N ARG A 182 15.00 9.95 -20.78
CA ARG A 182 13.57 10.20 -20.96
C ARG A 182 13.13 9.99 -22.41
N ASP A 183 13.98 10.35 -23.37
CA ASP A 183 13.67 10.30 -24.79
C ASP A 183 13.87 8.88 -25.36
N THR A 184 14.98 8.24 -25.01
CA THR A 184 15.33 6.92 -25.56
C THR A 184 14.80 5.76 -24.71
N GLY A 185 14.45 6.01 -23.45
CA GLY A 185 14.13 4.97 -22.47
C GLY A 185 15.34 4.12 -22.06
N GLU A 186 16.55 4.44 -22.54
CA GLU A 186 17.76 3.69 -22.24
C GLU A 186 18.12 3.80 -20.77
N VAL A 187 18.50 2.67 -20.17
CA VAL A 187 18.88 2.59 -18.77
C VAL A 187 20.35 2.97 -18.64
N ILE A 188 20.60 4.13 -18.04
CA ILE A 188 21.96 4.63 -17.82
C ILE A 188 22.61 3.86 -16.68
N LYS A 189 21.85 3.70 -15.59
CA LYS A 189 22.27 2.93 -14.43
C LYS A 189 21.07 2.46 -13.61
N ASP A 190 21.12 1.24 -13.11
CA ASP A 190 20.07 0.63 -12.30
C ASP A 190 20.59 0.00 -11.01
N ARG A 191 19.73 -0.72 -10.30
CA ARG A 191 19.98 -1.41 -9.02
C ARG A 191 20.28 -0.49 -7.85
N PHE A 192 19.79 0.74 -7.89
CA PHE A 192 19.89 1.65 -6.75
C PHE A 192 18.88 1.30 -5.67
N TYR A 193 19.34 1.40 -4.42
CA TYR A 193 18.50 1.20 -3.26
C TYR A 193 19.12 1.90 -2.04
N PRO A 194 18.47 2.89 -1.42
CA PRO A 194 17.13 3.43 -1.71
C PRO A 194 17.10 4.43 -2.90
N LYS A 195 15.92 4.99 -3.21
CA LYS A 195 15.71 6.01 -4.26
C LYS A 195 16.73 7.16 -4.22
N SER A 196 17.12 7.60 -3.03
CA SER A 196 18.09 8.69 -2.85
C SER A 196 19.46 8.41 -3.47
N GLN A 197 19.88 7.14 -3.57
CA GLN A 197 21.13 6.78 -4.26
C GLN A 197 21.03 7.00 -5.78
N ALA A 198 19.88 6.69 -6.39
CA ALA A 198 19.65 6.94 -7.81
C ALA A 198 19.66 8.44 -8.11
N VAL A 199 19.06 9.24 -7.22
CA VAL A 199 19.03 10.70 -7.33
C VAL A 199 20.44 11.30 -7.17
N ALA A 200 21.21 10.81 -6.21
CA ALA A 200 22.61 11.21 -6.03
C ALA A 200 23.44 10.91 -7.28
N TYR A 201 23.28 9.71 -7.85
CA TYR A 201 23.94 9.34 -9.10
C TYR A 201 23.54 10.27 -10.26
N LEU A 202 22.25 10.57 -10.42
CA LEU A 202 21.78 11.47 -11.47
C LEU A 202 22.40 12.87 -11.32
N ARG A 203 22.45 13.40 -10.09
CA ARG A 203 23.10 14.70 -9.80
C ARG A 203 24.56 14.72 -10.23
N ASP A 204 25.31 13.67 -9.92
CA ASP A 204 26.72 13.57 -10.29
C ASP A 204 26.92 13.37 -11.80
N HIS A 205 26.02 12.62 -12.44
CA HIS A 205 26.02 12.43 -13.89
C HIS A 205 25.79 13.75 -14.63
N LEU A 206 24.81 14.55 -14.18
CA LEU A 206 24.51 15.88 -14.73
C LEU A 206 25.68 16.87 -14.56
N ARG A 207 26.42 16.79 -13.45
CA ARG A 207 27.63 17.61 -13.24
C ARG A 207 28.73 17.27 -14.25
N LYS A 208 28.94 15.97 -14.52
CA LYS A 208 29.97 15.50 -15.46
C LYS A 208 29.67 15.88 -16.92
N MET A 209 28.40 15.97 -17.31
CA MET A 209 28.00 16.34 -18.68
C MET A 209 28.11 17.84 -18.99
N LYS A 210 28.16 18.71 -17.96
CA LYS A 210 28.27 20.16 -18.13
C LYS A 210 29.71 20.66 -18.29
N THR A 211 30.70 19.80 -18.06
CA THR A 211 32.13 20.12 -18.17
C THR A 211 32.63 19.67 -19.53
#